data_AF-A0A2X1Q2C2-F1
#
_entry.id   AF-A0A2X1Q2C2-F1
#
_cell.length_a   1.000
_cell.length_b   1.000
_cell.length_c   1.000
_cell.angle_alpha   90.00
_cell.angle_beta   90.00
_cell.angle_gamma   90.00
#
_symmetry.space_group_name_H-M   'P 1'
#
loop_
_entity.id
_entity.type
_entity.pdbx_description
1 polymer ?
#
loop_
_entity_poly.entity_id
_entity_poly.type
_entity_poly.pdbx_seq_one_letter_code
_entity_poly.pdbx_strand_id
1 'polypeptide(L)'
;MNPEDNRVYKCTLCVDRVSVGQEPACVKTCPTGAIRFSSKEEMKIYAEQRVADLKSRGYENAGLYDPPGVGGTHVMYVLHHADKPELYNGLPKDPQIDLSVTLWKDVLKPVAAVAMGGLALAEVAHYLTVGPNVEEDVEDHHHEFEENKPSKGENNE
;
A
#
# COMPACT_ATOMS: atom_id res chain seq x y z
N MET A 1 8.08 17.79 -1.40
CA MET A 1 6.79 18.35 -1.83
C MET A 1 7.05 19.74 -2.36
N ASN A 2 6.47 20.13 -3.50
CA ASN A 2 6.61 21.48 -4.02
C ASN A 2 5.86 22.45 -3.08
N PRO A 3 6.54 23.46 -2.50
CA PRO A 3 5.91 24.38 -1.55
C PRO A 3 4.87 25.31 -2.18
N GLU A 4 4.91 25.54 -3.49
CA GLU A 4 4.00 26.48 -4.16
C GLU A 4 2.59 25.90 -4.32
N ASP A 5 2.48 24.59 -4.53
CA ASP A 5 1.23 23.94 -4.89
C ASP A 5 0.90 22.67 -4.08
N ASN A 6 1.77 22.31 -3.12
CA ASN A 6 1.65 21.14 -2.25
C ASN A 6 1.55 19.81 -3.01
N ARG A 7 2.18 19.70 -4.19
CA ARG A 7 2.21 18.46 -4.99
C ARG A 7 3.59 17.81 -5.02
N VAL A 8 3.61 16.51 -5.31
CA VAL A 8 4.85 15.73 -5.46
C VAL A 8 5.14 15.54 -6.95
N TYR A 9 6.38 15.84 -7.34
CA TYR A 9 6.87 15.68 -8.70
C TYR A 9 8.10 14.79 -8.70
N LYS A 10 8.24 14.00 -9.77
CA LYS A 10 9.38 13.12 -10.02
C LYS A 10 9.50 12.83 -11.51
N CYS A 11 10.54 12.09 -11.89
CA CYS A 11 10.65 11.53 -13.23
C CYS A 11 9.36 10.81 -13.65
N THR A 12 8.88 11.16 -14.84
CA THR A 12 7.67 10.60 -15.48
C THR A 12 8.02 9.59 -16.59
N LEU A 13 9.30 9.26 -16.75
CA LEU A 13 9.82 8.50 -17.88
C LEU A 13 9.43 9.10 -19.25
N CYS A 14 9.25 10.44 -19.29
CA CYS A 14 8.73 11.15 -20.47
C CYS A 14 7.47 10.50 -21.06
N VAL A 15 6.50 10.15 -20.21
CA VAL A 15 5.25 9.50 -20.63
C VAL A 15 4.57 10.21 -21.82
N ASP A 16 4.62 11.53 -21.87
CA ASP A 16 4.14 12.37 -22.98
C ASP A 16 4.80 12.06 -24.32
N ARG A 17 6.10 11.73 -24.32
CA ARG A 17 6.88 11.35 -25.50
C ARG A 17 6.72 9.86 -25.82
N VAL A 18 6.83 9.01 -24.80
CA VAL A 18 6.78 7.55 -24.94
C VAL A 18 5.41 7.10 -25.45
N SER A 19 4.32 7.71 -24.97
CA SER A 19 2.96 7.39 -25.43
C SER A 19 2.71 7.67 -26.91
N VAL A 20 3.55 8.48 -27.56
CA VAL A 20 3.47 8.76 -29.00
C VAL A 20 4.67 8.17 -29.77
N GLY A 21 5.36 7.19 -29.19
CA GLY A 21 6.44 6.45 -29.86
C GLY A 21 7.78 7.17 -29.93
N GLN A 22 7.99 8.23 -29.13
CA GLN A 22 9.28 8.91 -29.03
C GLN A 22 10.05 8.47 -27.79
N GLU A 23 11.37 8.41 -27.90
CA GLU A 23 12.24 8.14 -26.75
C GLU A 23 12.28 9.31 -25.74
N PRO A 24 12.59 9.06 -24.45
CA PRO A 24 12.73 10.10 -23.44
C PRO A 24 13.76 11.18 -23.79
N ALA A 25 13.55 12.41 -23.32
CA ALA A 25 14.42 13.54 -23.64
C ALA A 25 15.86 13.34 -23.15
N CYS A 26 16.04 12.82 -21.93
CA CYS A 26 17.36 12.53 -21.36
C CYS A 26 18.11 11.41 -22.11
N VAL A 27 17.38 10.47 -22.72
CA VAL A 27 17.96 9.42 -23.56
C VAL A 27 18.46 10.04 -24.85
N LYS A 28 17.58 10.77 -25.56
CA LYS A 28 17.90 11.42 -26.83
C LYS A 28 19.11 12.36 -26.75
N THR A 29 19.24 13.09 -25.65
CA THR A 29 20.30 14.09 -25.51
C THR A 29 21.64 13.52 -25.05
N CYS A 30 21.72 12.25 -24.64
CA CYS A 30 22.92 11.68 -24.05
C CYS A 30 24.04 11.54 -25.10
N PRO A 31 25.11 12.36 -25.05
CA PRO A 31 26.08 12.44 -26.14
C PRO A 31 26.95 11.17 -26.27
N THR A 32 27.19 10.48 -25.15
CA THR A 32 27.99 9.26 -25.10
C THR A 32 27.15 7.99 -25.27
N GLY A 33 25.83 8.11 -25.32
CA GLY A 33 24.92 6.96 -25.35
C GLY A 33 24.97 6.11 -24.08
N ALA A 34 25.32 6.71 -22.93
CA ALA A 34 25.31 6.05 -21.62
C ALA A 34 23.88 5.70 -21.16
N ILE A 35 22.89 6.50 -21.59
CA ILE A 35 21.47 6.24 -21.34
C ILE A 35 20.88 5.64 -22.61
N ARG A 36 20.21 4.49 -22.48
CA ARG A 36 19.53 3.77 -23.57
C ARG A 36 18.08 3.52 -23.19
N PHE A 37 17.22 3.35 -24.19
CA PHE A 37 15.80 3.11 -24.00
C PHE A 37 15.30 2.09 -25.02
N SER A 38 14.62 1.05 -24.54
CA SER A 38 13.84 0.10 -25.33
C SER A 38 12.87 -0.65 -24.40
N SER A 39 12.31 -1.76 -24.84
CA SER A 39 11.64 -2.73 -23.97
C SER A 39 12.57 -3.22 -22.86
N LYS A 40 11.98 -3.62 -21.72
CA LYS A 40 12.75 -4.05 -20.55
C LYS A 40 13.61 -5.26 -20.88
N GLU A 41 13.07 -6.20 -21.65
CA GLU A 41 13.70 -7.44 -22.07
C GLU A 41 14.94 -7.16 -22.92
N GLU A 42 14.82 -6.30 -23.94
CA GLU A 42 15.96 -5.91 -24.79
C GLU A 42 17.02 -5.15 -23.99
N MET A 43 16.62 -4.30 -23.04
CA MET A 43 17.56 -3.59 -22.19
C MET A 43 18.32 -4.53 -21.23
N LYS A 44 17.71 -5.64 -20.79
CA LYS A 44 18.42 -6.67 -20.02
C LYS A 44 19.46 -7.39 -20.86
N ILE A 45 19.11 -7.78 -22.09
CA ILE A 45 20.04 -8.40 -23.03
C ILE A 45 21.22 -7.47 -23.33
N TYR A 46 20.95 -6.19 -23.59
CA TYR A 46 21.98 -5.18 -23.81
C TYR A 46 22.86 -4.98 -22.57
N ALA A 47 22.26 -4.94 -21.38
CA ALA A 47 22.99 -4.82 -20.12
C ALA A 47 23.94 -6.01 -19.90
N GLU A 48 23.52 -7.24 -20.20
CA GLU A 48 24.39 -8.43 -20.11
C GLU A 48 25.62 -8.30 -21.02
N GLN A 49 25.43 -7.85 -22.26
CA GLN A 49 26.55 -7.57 -23.18
C GLN A 49 27.50 -6.51 -22.61
N ARG A 50 26.95 -5.43 -22.06
CA ARG A 50 27.75 -4.35 -21.45
C ARG A 50 28.52 -4.83 -20.22
N VAL A 51 27.91 -5.66 -19.38
CA VAL A 51 28.52 -6.28 -18.21
C VAL A 51 29.67 -7.20 -18.63
N ALA A 52 29.47 -8.03 -19.67
CA ALA A 52 30.54 -8.89 -20.19
C ALA A 52 31.75 -8.07 -20.69
N ASP A 53 31.51 -6.97 -21.41
CA ASP A 53 32.58 -6.05 -21.83
C ASP A 53 33.26 -5.33 -20.65
N LEU A 54 32.54 -5.01 -19.57
CA LEU A 54 33.18 -4.45 -18.38
C LEU A 54 34.07 -5.49 -17.67
N LYS A 55 33.60 -6.73 -17.56
CA LYS A 55 34.36 -7.84 -16.98
C LYS A 55 35.63 -8.12 -17.77
N SER A 56 35.58 -8.09 -19.11
CA SER A 56 36.79 -8.28 -19.93
C SER A 56 37.84 -7.19 -19.76
N ARG A 57 37.45 -6.02 -19.23
CA ARG A 57 38.33 -4.88 -18.92
C ARG A 57 38.81 -4.87 -17.46
N GLY A 58 38.53 -5.92 -16.69
CA GLY A 58 39.00 -6.07 -15.30
C GLY A 58 38.00 -5.68 -14.21
N TYR A 59 36.76 -5.30 -14.56
CA TYR A 59 35.70 -5.06 -13.57
C TYR A 59 34.98 -6.35 -13.20
N GLU A 60 35.60 -7.18 -12.35
CA GLU A 60 35.08 -8.51 -11.97
C GLU A 60 33.65 -8.47 -11.39
N ASN A 61 33.36 -7.43 -10.60
CA ASN A 61 32.07 -7.23 -9.96
C ASN A 61 31.10 -6.35 -10.77
N ALA A 62 31.33 -6.16 -12.06
CA ALA A 62 30.37 -5.47 -12.91
C ALA A 62 29.05 -6.26 -12.99
N GLY A 63 27.93 -5.54 -13.00
CA GLY A 63 26.61 -6.17 -12.97
C GLY A 63 25.47 -5.20 -13.28
N LEU A 64 24.30 -5.77 -13.54
CA LEU A 64 23.04 -5.06 -13.72
C LEU A 64 22.39 -4.83 -12.36
N TYR A 65 22.04 -3.58 -12.06
CA TYR A 65 21.24 -3.19 -10.92
C TYR A 65 19.76 -3.13 -11.34
N ASP A 66 19.03 -4.20 -11.02
CA ASP A 66 17.57 -4.35 -11.19
C ASP A 66 16.99 -5.03 -9.94
N PRO A 67 16.76 -4.29 -8.84
CA PRO A 67 16.56 -4.87 -7.51
C PRO A 67 15.26 -5.67 -7.40
N PRO A 68 15.31 -6.96 -7.01
CA PRO A 68 14.12 -7.81 -6.91
C PRO A 68 13.21 -7.44 -5.73
N GLY A 69 13.73 -6.81 -4.67
CA GLY A 69 12.96 -6.38 -3.49
C GLY A 69 11.84 -5.38 -3.79
N VAL A 70 11.85 -4.75 -4.97
CA VAL A 70 10.78 -3.88 -5.48
C VAL A 70 10.11 -4.43 -6.76
N GLY A 71 10.31 -5.72 -7.07
CA GLY A 71 9.80 -6.36 -8.28
C GLY A 71 10.58 -6.01 -9.56
N GLY A 72 11.79 -5.47 -9.41
CA GLY A 72 12.57 -4.88 -10.49
C GLY A 72 12.09 -3.48 -10.87
N THR A 73 12.85 -2.84 -11.74
CA THR A 73 12.73 -1.42 -12.08
C THR A 73 12.59 -1.24 -13.59
N HIS A 74 12.08 -0.08 -14.01
CA HIS A 74 12.00 0.34 -15.42
C HIS A 74 13.10 1.34 -15.80
N VAL A 75 14.01 1.61 -14.85
CA VAL A 75 15.25 2.36 -15.04
C VAL A 75 16.31 1.55 -14.31
N MET A 76 17.16 0.87 -15.06
CA MET A 76 18.19 -0.03 -14.54
C MET A 76 19.57 0.58 -14.80
N TYR A 77 20.57 0.19 -14.01
CA TYR A 77 21.95 0.64 -14.18
C TYR A 77 22.88 -0.54 -14.47
N VAL A 78 23.86 -0.33 -15.36
CA VAL A 78 25.04 -1.20 -15.42
C VAL A 78 26.13 -0.56 -14.58
N LEU A 79 26.52 -1.24 -13.51
CA LEU A 79 27.50 -0.74 -12.55
C LEU A 79 28.83 -1.46 -12.74
N HIS A 80 29.93 -0.73 -12.51
CA HIS A 80 31.28 -1.31 -12.48
C HIS A 80 31.50 -2.13 -11.20
N HIS A 81 30.85 -1.72 -10.11
CA HIS A 81 30.88 -2.36 -8.79
C HIS A 81 29.45 -2.63 -8.31
N ALA A 82 28.79 -3.62 -8.91
CA ALA A 82 27.43 -4.00 -8.54
C ALA A 82 27.35 -4.65 -7.14
N ASP A 83 28.49 -5.09 -6.59
CA ASP A 83 28.63 -5.59 -5.22
C ASP A 83 28.55 -4.49 -4.15
N LYS A 84 28.86 -3.25 -4.54
CA LYS A 84 28.89 -2.05 -3.69
C LYS A 84 28.16 -0.87 -4.36
N PRO A 85 26.85 -1.00 -4.61
CA PRO A 85 26.08 0.07 -5.25
C PRO A 85 26.14 1.39 -4.46
N GLU A 86 26.38 1.34 -3.15
CA GLU A 86 26.45 2.52 -2.28
C GLU A 86 27.58 3.49 -2.69
N LEU A 87 28.61 3.02 -3.40
CA LEU A 87 29.65 3.86 -4.00
C LEU A 87 29.08 4.86 -5.01
N TYR A 88 27.94 4.55 -5.63
CA TYR A 88 27.24 5.39 -6.58
C TYR A 88 26.26 6.33 -5.87
N ASN A 89 26.81 7.25 -5.07
CA ASN A 89 26.07 8.28 -4.34
C ASN A 89 24.96 7.72 -3.43
N GLY A 90 25.25 6.65 -2.68
CA GLY A 90 24.32 6.07 -1.72
C GLY A 90 23.19 5.26 -2.35
N LEU A 91 23.37 4.75 -3.56
CA LEU A 91 22.42 3.82 -4.17
C LEU A 91 22.23 2.59 -3.25
N PRO A 92 21.00 2.31 -2.78
CA PRO A 92 20.77 1.19 -1.85
C PRO A 92 21.16 -0.16 -2.46
N LYS A 93 21.65 -1.09 -1.64
CA LYS A 93 22.04 -2.42 -2.13
C LYS A 93 20.90 -3.38 -2.37
N ASP A 94 19.97 -3.44 -1.43
CA ASP A 94 18.80 -4.30 -1.51
C ASP A 94 17.56 -3.51 -1.07
N PRO A 95 17.06 -2.58 -1.90
CA PRO A 95 15.89 -1.81 -1.56
C PRO A 95 14.64 -2.70 -1.59
N GLN A 96 13.82 -2.55 -0.56
CA GLN A 96 12.56 -3.25 -0.38
C GLN A 96 11.53 -2.29 0.23
N ILE A 97 10.25 -2.63 0.08
CA ILE A 97 9.17 -1.89 0.75
C ILE A 97 9.27 -2.18 2.25
N ASP A 98 9.16 -1.14 3.07
CA ASP A 98 9.24 -1.27 4.52
C ASP A 98 8.06 -2.09 5.08
N LEU A 99 8.36 -2.98 6.04
CA LEU A 99 7.38 -3.89 6.63
C LEU A 99 6.20 -3.15 7.28
N SER A 100 6.43 -1.98 7.87
CA SER A 100 5.36 -1.19 8.47
C SER A 100 4.35 -0.70 7.44
N VAL A 101 4.82 -0.38 6.23
CA VAL A 101 3.96 0.04 5.12
C VAL A 101 3.13 -1.13 4.62
N THR A 102 3.75 -2.30 4.43
CA THR A 102 3.05 -3.53 4.04
C THR A 102 2.00 -3.91 5.07
N LEU A 103 2.35 -3.94 6.37
CA LEU A 103 1.40 -4.25 7.45
C LEU A 103 0.22 -3.27 7.46
N TRP A 104 0.51 -1.97 7.38
CA TRP A 104 -0.52 -0.94 7.39
C TRP A 104 -1.44 -1.02 6.17
N LYS A 105 -0.88 -1.14 4.96
CA LYS A 105 -1.64 -1.04 3.71
C LYS A 105 -2.32 -2.34 3.34
N ASP A 106 -1.63 -3.46 3.48
CA ASP A 106 -2.05 -4.72 2.87
C ASP A 106 -2.76 -5.65 3.87
N VAL A 107 -2.56 -5.44 5.17
CA VAL A 107 -3.20 -6.24 6.22
C VAL A 107 -4.21 -5.41 7.00
N LEU A 108 -3.79 -4.33 7.65
CA LEU A 108 -4.63 -3.64 8.62
C LEU A 108 -5.84 -2.98 7.96
N LYS A 109 -5.68 -2.34 6.80
CA LYS A 109 -6.78 -1.70 6.07
C LYS A 109 -7.92 -2.65 5.66
N PRO A 110 -7.66 -3.77 4.94
CA PRO A 110 -8.75 -4.68 4.58
C PRO A 110 -9.38 -5.35 5.80
N VAL A 111 -8.60 -5.70 6.82
CA VAL A 111 -9.14 -6.24 8.09
C VAL A 111 -10.07 -5.22 8.74
N ALA A 112 -9.65 -3.96 8.84
CA ALA A 112 -10.49 -2.89 9.39
C ALA A 112 -11.76 -2.70 8.56
N ALA A 113 -11.70 -2.76 7.23
CA ALA A 113 -12.87 -2.64 6.36
C ALA A 113 -13.88 -3.77 6.60
N VAL A 114 -13.41 -5.01 6.72
CA VAL A 114 -14.26 -6.17 7.04
C VAL A 114 -14.85 -6.04 8.44
N ALA A 115 -14.05 -5.65 9.43
CA ALA A 115 -14.52 -5.45 10.80
C ALA A 115 -15.60 -4.37 10.88
N MET A 116 -15.42 -3.24 10.21
CA MET A 116 -16.43 -2.18 10.13
C MET A 116 -17.73 -2.67 9.50
N GLY A 117 -17.65 -3.44 8.41
CA GLY A 117 -18.84 -4.04 7.79
C GLY A 117 -19.54 -5.04 8.72
N GLY A 118 -18.76 -5.87 9.43
CA GLY A 118 -19.28 -6.82 10.40
C GLY A 118 -19.98 -6.15 11.58
N LEU A 119 -19.41 -5.07 12.12
CA LEU A 119 -20.02 -4.29 13.21
C LEU A 119 -21.33 -3.65 12.77
N ALA A 120 -21.36 -3.03 11.59
CA ALA A 120 -22.60 -2.43 11.07
C ALA A 120 -23.72 -3.47 10.91
N LEU A 121 -23.40 -4.66 10.40
CA LEU A 121 -24.38 -5.76 10.29
C LEU A 121 -24.82 -6.28 11.66
N ALA A 122 -23.89 -6.39 12.60
CA ALA A 122 -24.19 -6.83 13.96
C ALA A 122 -25.12 -5.84 14.67
N GLU A 123 -24.90 -4.53 14.52
CA GLU A 123 -25.77 -3.48 15.07
C GLU A 123 -27.18 -3.55 14.49
N VAL A 124 -27.29 -3.68 13.15
CA VAL A 124 -28.60 -3.84 12.48
C VAL A 124 -29.31 -5.11 12.97
N ALA A 125 -28.60 -6.24 13.04
CA ALA A 125 -29.18 -7.50 13.51
C ALA A 125 -29.59 -7.43 14.99
N HIS A 126 -28.78 -6.81 15.84
CA HIS A 126 -29.09 -6.60 17.26
C HIS A 126 -30.36 -5.75 17.41
N TYR A 127 -30.45 -4.63 16.69
CA TYR A 127 -31.63 -3.78 16.73
C TYR A 127 -32.91 -4.50 16.27
N LEU A 128 -32.83 -5.30 15.19
CA LEU A 128 -33.99 -6.04 14.68
C LEU A 128 -34.44 -7.20 15.58
N THR A 129 -33.53 -7.79 16.36
CA THR A 129 -33.83 -8.97 17.19
C THR A 129 -34.18 -8.62 18.64
N VAL A 130 -33.49 -7.65 19.23
CA VAL A 130 -33.71 -7.22 20.63
C VAL A 130 -34.72 -6.08 20.71
N GLY A 131 -34.80 -5.24 19.68
CA GLY A 131 -35.67 -4.06 19.67
C GLY A 131 -35.08 -2.87 20.45
N PRO A 132 -35.75 -1.72 20.40
CA PRO A 132 -35.36 -0.54 21.17
C PRO A 132 -35.60 -0.77 22.67
N ASN A 133 -34.70 -0.25 23.51
CA ASN A 133 -34.95 -0.18 24.95
C ASN A 133 -35.94 0.96 25.22
N VAL A 134 -37.17 0.62 25.60
CA VAL A 134 -38.22 1.57 25.99
C VAL A 134 -38.34 1.59 27.50
N GLU A 135 -38.59 2.76 28.08
CA GLU A 135 -38.97 2.87 29.49
C GLU A 135 -40.38 2.30 29.65
N GLU A 136 -40.58 1.36 30.58
CA GLU A 136 -41.93 0.95 30.98
C GLU A 136 -42.57 2.10 31.77
N ASP A 137 -43.74 2.57 31.32
CA ASP A 137 -44.48 3.62 32.03
C ASP A 137 -44.78 3.16 33.47
N VAL A 138 -44.41 3.99 34.45
CA VAL A 138 -44.50 3.70 35.89
C VAL A 138 -45.94 3.38 36.35
N GLU A 139 -46.95 3.71 35.53
CA GLU A 139 -48.36 3.42 35.77
C GLU A 139 -48.71 1.92 35.64
N ASP A 140 -48.03 1.16 34.77
CA ASP A 140 -48.34 -0.26 34.55
C ASP A 140 -47.87 -1.15 35.71
N HIS A 141 -46.77 -0.80 36.39
CA HIS A 141 -46.32 -1.53 37.59
C HIS A 141 -47.22 -1.30 38.82
N HIS A 142 -48.01 -0.23 38.84
CA HIS A 142 -48.95 0.02 39.94
C HIS A 142 -50.17 -0.92 39.88
N HIS A 143 -50.60 -1.30 38.67
CA HIS A 143 -51.74 -2.21 38.48
C HIS A 143 -51.40 -3.66 38.87
N GLU A 144 -50.20 -4.14 38.56
CA GLU A 144 -49.75 -5.49 38.91
C GLU A 144 -49.55 -5.68 40.43
N PHE A 145 -49.16 -4.60 41.14
CA PHE A 145 -49.01 -4.61 42.60
C PHE A 145 -50.36 -4.59 43.34
N GLU A 146 -51.40 -4.00 42.76
CA GLU A 146 -52.75 -4.03 43.34
C GLU A 146 -53.48 -5.36 43.12
N GLU A 147 -53.30 -6.01 41.97
CA GLU A 147 -53.93 -7.33 41.69
C GLU A 147 -53.31 -8.48 42.50
N ASN A 148 -52.02 -8.43 42.85
CA ASN A 148 -51.35 -9.48 43.63
C ASN A 148 -51.40 -9.29 45.16
N LYS A 149 -52.20 -8.35 45.68
CA LYS A 149 -52.38 -8.19 47.13
C LYS A 149 -53.28 -9.34 47.65
N PRO A 150 -52.80 -10.21 48.56
CA PRO A 150 -53.66 -11.24 49.14
C PRO A 150 -54.77 -10.54 49.95
N SER A 151 -56.04 -10.90 49.70
CA SER A 151 -57.17 -10.34 50.43
C SER A 151 -57.02 -10.70 51.91
N LYS A 152 -56.71 -9.68 52.71
CA LYS A 152 -56.74 -9.80 54.17
C LYS A 152 -58.21 -9.75 54.55
N GLY A 153 -58.78 -10.92 54.84
CA GLY A 153 -60.15 -11.03 55.32
C GLY A 153 -60.36 -10.21 56.59
N GLU A 154 -61.41 -9.40 56.59
CA GLU A 154 -61.99 -8.81 57.80
C GLU A 154 -63.34 -9.47 58.05
N ASN A 155 -63.38 -10.28 59.12
CA ASN A 155 -64.61 -10.74 59.77
C ASN A 155 -65.13 -9.64 60.71
N ASN A 156 -66.46 -9.55 60.86
CA ASN A 156 -67.30 -9.20 62.03
C ASN A 156 -68.63 -8.67 61.46
N GLU A 157 -69.82 -9.22 61.74
CA GLU A 157 -70.47 -9.58 63.02
C GLU A 157 -71.45 -10.76 62.84
#